data_AF-A0A9E3CQ61-F1
#
_entry.id   AF-A0A9E3CQ61-F1
#
_cell.length_a   1.000
_cell.length_b   1.000
_cell.length_c   1.000
_cell.angle_alpha   90.00
_cell.angle_beta   90.00
_cell.angle_gamma   90.00
#
_symmetry.space_group_name_H-M   'P 1'
#
loop_
_entity.id
_entity.type
_entity.pdbx_description
1 polymer ?
#
loop_
_entity_poly.entity_id
_entity_poly.type
_entity_poly.pdbx_seq_one_letter_code
_entity_poly.pdbx_strand_id
1 'polypeptide(L)'
;MSNTFPRKFWLDAALAVFGLLCGLASCVGGALRGGETTRLVPTEPRAAAAQAEVKTDAYAGKVAYVIVALCDNVNQGIVPVAPALGNGDDPARNLYWGARFGVKTHFDASREWRLVSSVENPSPKILARVVYKHKTLDAYLVADAYRGAEIKQATADFFNVASGNLNPTFEDNGKTYGLGRGAAAHLVAYVGHDGLMDFRLPSLPKRRDEARRDAVILACASKRFFAEGLKETGARPLVWTTNLMAPEAYVLKAALDGWLAGEDGEQVRQRTAKAYDKYQNCGLRAAEGLFATGW
;
A
#
# COMPACT_ATOMS: atom_id res chain seq x y z
N MET A 1 16.75 -32.99 3.07
CA MET A 1 17.98 -32.28 3.49
C MET A 1 17.59 -30.89 3.94
N SER A 2 17.64 -30.68 5.25
CA SER A 2 17.24 -29.45 5.94
C SER A 2 18.36 -28.41 5.89
N ASN A 3 18.17 -27.33 5.12
CA ASN A 3 19.03 -26.16 5.20
C ASN A 3 18.29 -25.06 5.97
N THR A 4 18.51 -25.04 7.28
CA THR A 4 18.20 -23.92 8.18
C THR A 4 19.28 -22.86 8.02
N PHE A 5 18.98 -21.77 7.32
CA PHE A 5 19.74 -20.53 7.40
C PHE A 5 19.20 -19.68 8.57
N PRO A 6 20.03 -19.25 9.55
CA PRO A 6 19.54 -18.43 10.65
C PRO A 6 19.34 -16.98 10.19
N ARG A 7 18.10 -16.48 10.35
CA ARG A 7 17.73 -15.08 10.11
C ARG A 7 18.13 -14.22 11.32
N LYS A 8 19.31 -13.60 11.26
CA LYS A 8 19.72 -12.44 12.07
C LYS A 8 20.29 -11.41 11.10
N PHE A 9 19.46 -10.54 10.53
CA PHE A 9 19.95 -9.50 9.61
C PHE A 9 19.19 -8.16 9.70
N TRP A 10 18.24 -8.00 10.63
CA TRP A 10 17.38 -6.81 10.69
C TRP A 10 17.60 -5.90 11.91
N LEU A 11 18.56 -6.20 12.81
CA LEU A 11 18.73 -5.43 14.04
C LEU A 11 19.93 -4.45 14.10
N ASP A 12 20.89 -4.54 13.18
CA ASP A 12 22.18 -3.83 13.35
C ASP A 12 22.36 -2.55 12.50
N ALA A 13 21.33 -2.04 11.82
CA ALA A 13 21.46 -0.90 10.90
C ALA A 13 21.05 0.47 11.49
N ALA A 14 20.91 0.62 12.82
CA ALA A 14 20.32 1.83 13.43
C ALA A 14 21.30 2.77 14.16
N LEU A 15 22.61 2.61 14.03
CA LEU A 15 23.59 3.45 14.75
C LEU A 15 24.80 3.82 13.88
N ALA A 16 24.66 4.86 13.04
CA ALA A 16 25.74 5.78 12.69
C ALA A 16 25.25 6.94 11.81
N VAL A 17 25.95 8.08 11.91
CA VAL A 17 25.84 9.30 11.08
C VAL A 17 24.90 10.38 11.63
N PHE A 18 25.37 11.07 12.67
CA PHE A 18 25.18 12.51 12.84
C PHE A 18 26.58 13.13 12.93
N GLY A 19 26.96 13.95 11.96
CA GLY A 19 28.28 14.58 11.89
C GLY A 19 28.25 15.85 11.07
N LEU A 20 28.29 16.98 11.79
CA LEU A 20 28.46 18.36 11.37
C LEU A 20 29.41 18.57 10.16
N LEU A 21 29.13 19.61 9.36
CA LEU A 21 30.15 20.60 8.98
C LEU A 21 29.50 21.88 8.43
N CYS A 22 29.60 22.96 9.21
CA CYS A 22 29.51 24.35 8.75
C CYS A 22 30.87 24.78 8.17
N GLY A 23 30.85 25.64 7.15
CA GLY A 23 32.04 26.34 6.66
C GLY A 23 31.65 27.50 5.74
N LEU A 24 31.79 28.72 6.25
CA LEU A 24 31.65 30.00 5.55
C LEU A 24 32.83 30.23 4.59
N ALA A 25 32.57 30.87 3.44
CA ALA A 25 33.57 31.68 2.74
C ALA A 25 32.90 32.82 1.96
N SER A 26 33.56 33.98 2.01
CA SER A 26 33.02 35.31 1.75
C SER A 26 33.28 35.85 0.33
N CYS A 27 32.44 36.82 -0.02
CA CYS A 27 32.43 37.87 -1.06
C CYS A 27 33.68 38.16 -1.92
N VAL A 28 33.47 38.33 -3.25
CA VAL A 28 33.85 39.46 -4.14
C VAL A 28 32.90 39.36 -5.36
N GLY A 29 32.05 40.31 -5.74
CA GLY A 29 32.32 41.66 -6.26
C GLY A 29 32.27 41.65 -7.80
N GLY A 30 31.21 42.20 -8.42
CA GLY A 30 31.13 42.33 -9.89
C GLY A 30 29.74 42.68 -10.41
N ALA A 31 29.45 43.98 -10.50
CA ALA A 31 28.25 44.49 -11.14
C ALA A 31 28.38 44.43 -12.66
N LEU A 32 27.44 43.77 -13.35
CA LEU A 32 27.15 44.02 -14.76
C LEU A 32 25.64 44.02 -15.00
N ARG A 33 25.16 45.15 -15.50
CA ARG A 33 23.81 45.37 -16.02
C ARG A 33 23.62 44.52 -17.28
N GLY A 34 22.57 43.70 -17.30
CA GLY A 34 22.04 43.06 -18.51
C GLY A 34 20.53 42.92 -18.33
N GLY A 35 19.76 43.52 -19.24
CA GLY A 35 18.30 43.58 -19.15
C GLY A 35 17.65 42.21 -19.28
N GLU A 36 16.88 41.81 -18.28
CA GLU A 36 15.93 40.72 -18.37
C GLU A 36 14.67 41.21 -19.09
N THR A 37 14.53 40.82 -20.36
CA THR A 37 13.22 40.77 -20.99
C THR A 37 12.49 39.54 -20.44
N THR A 38 11.58 39.78 -19.50
CA THR A 38 10.68 38.77 -18.94
C THR A 38 9.82 38.18 -20.06
N ARG A 39 10.30 37.10 -20.68
CA ARG A 39 9.48 36.28 -21.57
C ARG A 39 8.54 35.48 -20.68
N LEU A 40 7.31 35.97 -20.55
CA LEU A 40 6.20 35.22 -19.96
C LEU A 40 6.05 33.90 -20.74
N VAL A 41 6.51 32.81 -20.13
CA VAL A 41 6.17 31.47 -20.57
C VAL A 41 4.68 31.30 -20.26
N PRO A 42 3.82 31.03 -21.25
CA PRO A 42 2.42 30.75 -20.99
C PRO A 42 2.34 29.48 -20.14
N THR A 43 1.91 29.61 -18.89
CA THR A 43 1.53 28.47 -18.07
C THR A 43 0.26 27.88 -18.70
N GLU A 44 0.42 26.80 -19.45
CA GLU A 44 -0.74 25.99 -19.82
C GLU A 44 -1.44 25.49 -18.55
N PRO A 45 -2.78 25.62 -18.45
CA PRO A 45 -3.51 25.02 -17.36
C PRO A 45 -3.39 23.50 -17.50
N ARG A 46 -2.63 22.87 -16.59
CA ARG A 46 -2.63 21.42 -16.40
C ARG A 46 -4.00 21.02 -15.86
N ALA A 47 -4.95 20.89 -16.77
CA ALA A 47 -6.20 20.20 -16.52
C ALA A 47 -5.86 18.74 -16.20
N ALA A 48 -6.00 18.35 -14.93
CA ALA A 48 -6.20 16.96 -14.60
C ALA A 48 -7.48 16.54 -15.34
N ALA A 49 -7.32 15.79 -16.43
CA ALA A 49 -8.45 15.22 -17.14
C ALA A 49 -9.20 14.32 -16.15
N ALA A 50 -10.36 14.80 -15.69
CA ALA A 50 -11.29 13.99 -14.95
C ALA A 50 -11.68 12.83 -15.86
N GLN A 51 -11.20 11.63 -15.56
CA GLN A 51 -11.65 10.42 -16.23
C GLN A 51 -13.17 10.34 -16.04
N ALA A 52 -13.91 10.13 -17.13
CA ALA A 52 -15.35 9.97 -17.07
C ALA A 52 -15.70 8.85 -16.08
N GLU A 53 -16.60 9.14 -15.15
CA GLU A 53 -16.96 8.18 -14.10
C GLU A 53 -17.62 6.95 -14.74
N VAL A 54 -16.94 5.80 -14.66
CA VAL A 54 -17.45 4.53 -15.17
C VAL A 54 -18.67 4.14 -14.33
N LYS A 55 -19.80 3.86 -14.99
CA LYS A 55 -21.00 3.36 -14.32
C LYS A 55 -20.67 2.01 -13.67
N THR A 56 -21.01 1.88 -12.39
CA THR A 56 -20.78 0.65 -11.62
C THR A 56 -22.10 0.04 -11.16
N ASP A 57 -22.13 -1.29 -11.12
CA ASP A 57 -23.18 -2.09 -10.54
C ASP A 57 -23.07 -2.09 -9.02
N ALA A 58 -24.22 -2.09 -8.33
CA ALA A 58 -24.26 -2.25 -6.89
C ALA A 58 -23.87 -3.68 -6.50
N TYR A 59 -23.11 -3.80 -5.41
CA TYR A 59 -22.75 -5.09 -4.84
C TYR A 59 -23.08 -5.14 -3.34
N ALA A 60 -23.97 -6.04 -2.94
CA ALA A 60 -24.38 -6.14 -1.54
C ALA A 60 -23.32 -6.81 -0.65
N GLY A 61 -22.38 -7.56 -1.25
CA GLY A 61 -21.30 -8.24 -0.55
C GLY A 61 -20.16 -7.31 -0.13
N LYS A 62 -19.05 -7.94 0.29
CA LYS A 62 -17.85 -7.25 0.77
C LYS A 62 -16.78 -7.17 -0.33
N VAL A 63 -16.13 -6.02 -0.48
CA VAL A 63 -15.01 -5.86 -1.42
C VAL A 63 -13.77 -5.35 -0.70
N ALA A 64 -12.68 -6.09 -0.83
CA ALA A 64 -11.36 -5.64 -0.40
C ALA A 64 -10.53 -5.25 -1.63
N TYR A 65 -10.02 -4.02 -1.65
CA TYR A 65 -9.06 -3.56 -2.65
C TYR A 65 -7.68 -3.40 -2.04
N VAL A 66 -6.69 -4.08 -2.60
CA VAL A 66 -5.31 -4.12 -2.10
C VAL A 66 -4.40 -3.45 -3.11
N ILE A 67 -3.77 -2.37 -2.67
CA ILE A 67 -2.72 -1.69 -3.42
C ILE A 67 -1.39 -2.23 -2.90
N VAL A 68 -0.65 -2.91 -3.77
CA VAL A 68 0.68 -3.46 -3.46
C VAL A 68 1.72 -2.58 -4.11
N ALA A 69 2.45 -1.80 -3.32
CA ALA A 69 3.61 -1.05 -3.80
C ALA A 69 4.80 -2.02 -3.90
N LEU A 70 5.14 -2.46 -5.11
CA LEU A 70 6.20 -3.44 -5.32
C LEU A 70 7.55 -2.95 -4.77
N CYS A 71 8.32 -3.87 -4.18
CA CYS A 71 9.62 -3.57 -3.62
C CYS A 71 10.60 -3.13 -4.70
N ASP A 72 11.35 -2.06 -4.48
CA ASP A 72 12.28 -1.51 -5.47
C ASP A 72 13.56 -0.98 -4.82
N ASN A 73 14.68 -1.68 -5.04
CA ASN A 73 15.97 -1.30 -4.49
C ASN A 73 16.54 0.01 -5.08
N VAL A 74 16.04 0.44 -6.24
CA VAL A 74 16.57 1.60 -6.99
C VAL A 74 15.78 2.86 -6.65
N ASN A 75 14.45 2.74 -6.59
CA ASN A 75 13.56 3.91 -6.53
C ASN A 75 13.00 4.19 -5.13
N GLN A 76 13.26 3.33 -4.14
CA GLN A 76 12.73 3.47 -2.77
C GLN A 76 13.85 3.58 -1.75
N GLY A 77 13.61 4.33 -0.68
CA GLY A 77 14.53 4.51 0.47
C GLY A 77 14.63 3.29 1.38
N ILE A 78 14.49 2.08 0.83
CA ILE A 78 14.54 0.82 1.58
C ILE A 78 15.98 0.38 1.84
N VAL A 79 16.16 -0.41 2.90
CA VAL A 79 17.36 -1.26 3.00
C VAL A 79 17.30 -2.27 1.85
N PRO A 80 18.29 -2.30 0.94
CA PRO A 80 18.20 -3.14 -0.24
C PRO A 80 18.03 -4.62 0.11
N VAL A 81 17.09 -5.26 -0.57
CA VAL A 81 16.88 -6.71 -0.49
C VAL A 81 17.63 -7.41 -1.62
N ALA A 82 17.56 -8.75 -1.69
CA ALA A 82 18.14 -9.49 -2.81
C ALA A 82 17.62 -8.94 -4.16
N PRO A 83 18.48 -8.77 -5.19
CA PRO A 83 18.11 -8.06 -6.42
C PRO A 83 16.84 -8.58 -7.11
N ALA A 84 16.60 -9.90 -7.08
CA ALA A 84 15.39 -10.49 -7.65
C ALA A 84 14.10 -10.11 -6.89
N LEU A 85 14.18 -9.92 -5.57
CA LEU A 85 13.05 -9.54 -4.73
C LEU A 85 12.76 -8.04 -4.78
N GLY A 86 13.81 -7.23 -4.98
CA GLY A 86 13.77 -5.77 -5.03
C GLY A 86 13.74 -5.20 -6.45
N ASN A 87 13.34 -6.00 -7.44
CA ASN A 87 13.07 -5.50 -8.79
C ASN A 87 11.61 -5.03 -8.89
N GLY A 88 11.41 -3.73 -8.95
CA GLY A 88 10.11 -3.08 -9.01
C GLY A 88 9.34 -3.30 -10.31
N ASP A 89 9.99 -3.86 -11.34
CA ASP A 89 9.41 -4.16 -12.65
C ASP A 89 9.12 -5.66 -12.86
N ASP A 90 9.43 -6.51 -11.87
CA ASP A 90 9.25 -7.95 -11.95
C ASP A 90 8.27 -8.46 -10.88
N PRO A 91 6.95 -8.38 -11.14
CA PRO A 91 5.94 -8.79 -10.16
C PRO A 91 6.08 -10.27 -9.79
N ALA A 92 6.52 -11.14 -10.71
CA ALA A 92 6.58 -12.59 -10.50
C ALA A 92 7.57 -13.00 -9.40
N ARG A 93 8.64 -12.21 -9.19
CA ARG A 93 9.63 -12.47 -8.14
C ARG A 93 9.62 -11.44 -7.01
N ASN A 94 8.88 -10.34 -7.16
CA ASN A 94 8.89 -9.25 -6.20
C ASN A 94 8.49 -9.67 -4.78
N LEU A 95 9.17 -9.11 -3.78
CA LEU A 95 8.99 -9.40 -2.35
C LEU A 95 7.53 -9.35 -1.90
N TYR A 96 6.78 -8.35 -2.35
CA TYR A 96 5.41 -8.10 -1.87
C TYR A 96 4.32 -8.74 -2.74
N TRP A 97 4.69 -9.39 -3.86
CA TRP A 97 3.72 -9.94 -4.81
C TRP A 97 3.93 -11.42 -5.15
N GLY A 98 4.96 -11.74 -5.94
CA GLY A 98 5.20 -13.09 -6.46
C GLY A 98 6.17 -13.92 -5.63
N ALA A 99 6.93 -13.31 -4.71
CA ALA A 99 7.75 -14.05 -3.75
C ALA A 99 6.87 -14.90 -2.80
N ARG A 100 7.52 -15.77 -2.01
CA ARG A 100 6.86 -16.78 -1.15
C ARG A 100 5.71 -16.24 -0.30
N PHE A 101 5.85 -15.04 0.25
CA PHE A 101 4.84 -14.40 1.11
C PHE A 101 4.24 -13.14 0.49
N GLY A 102 4.43 -12.96 -0.82
CA GLY A 102 3.77 -11.90 -1.57
C GLY A 102 2.28 -12.18 -1.77
N VAL A 103 1.52 -11.13 -2.07
CA VAL A 103 0.04 -11.17 -2.13
C VAL A 103 -0.44 -12.23 -3.11
N LYS A 104 -0.05 -12.17 -4.38
CA LYS A 104 -0.52 -13.15 -5.39
C LYS A 104 -0.18 -14.57 -5.01
N THR A 105 1.08 -14.83 -4.64
CA THR A 105 1.53 -16.18 -4.26
C THR A 105 0.78 -16.74 -3.05
N HIS A 106 0.51 -15.89 -2.06
CA HIS A 106 -0.21 -16.33 -0.86
C HIS A 106 -1.69 -16.62 -1.14
N PHE A 107 -2.37 -15.79 -1.94
CA PHE A 107 -3.79 -15.99 -2.26
C PHE A 107 -4.02 -17.08 -3.33
N ASP A 108 -3.07 -17.32 -4.24
CA ASP A 108 -3.09 -18.48 -5.14
C ASP A 108 -3.03 -19.81 -4.37
N ALA A 109 -2.26 -19.85 -3.28
CA ALA A 109 -2.14 -21.02 -2.41
C ALA A 109 -3.29 -21.17 -1.39
N SER A 110 -4.21 -20.21 -1.34
CA SER A 110 -5.30 -20.17 -0.37
C SER A 110 -6.35 -21.26 -0.60
N ARG A 111 -6.89 -21.83 0.48
CA ARG A 111 -8.00 -22.78 0.39
C ARG A 111 -9.36 -22.09 0.35
N GLU A 112 -9.43 -20.83 0.78
CA GLU A 112 -10.65 -20.05 0.98
C GLU A 112 -10.93 -19.10 -0.18
N TRP A 113 -9.89 -18.76 -0.96
CA TRP A 113 -9.97 -17.84 -2.08
C TRP A 113 -9.80 -18.59 -3.40
N ARG A 114 -10.55 -18.20 -4.43
CA ARG A 114 -10.44 -18.74 -5.79
C ARG A 114 -10.14 -17.59 -6.75
N LEU A 115 -9.11 -17.76 -7.58
CA LEU A 115 -8.79 -16.81 -8.64
C LEU A 115 -9.95 -16.75 -9.65
N VAL A 116 -10.41 -15.54 -9.94
CA VAL A 116 -11.46 -15.24 -10.92
C VAL A 116 -10.83 -14.66 -12.18
N SER A 117 -9.91 -13.71 -12.04
CA SER A 117 -9.19 -13.13 -13.17
C SER A 117 -7.77 -12.71 -12.77
N SER A 118 -6.89 -12.69 -13.77
CA SER A 118 -5.52 -12.19 -13.68
C SER A 118 -5.23 -11.41 -14.95
N VAL A 119 -4.88 -10.14 -14.82
CA VAL A 119 -4.61 -9.24 -15.94
C VAL A 119 -3.19 -8.73 -15.80
N GLU A 120 -2.39 -8.90 -16.86
CA GLU A 120 -1.06 -8.31 -16.94
C GLU A 120 -1.13 -6.89 -17.48
N ASN A 121 -0.32 -6.00 -16.92
CA ASN A 121 -0.18 -4.60 -17.32
C ASN A 121 -1.50 -3.85 -17.56
N PRO A 122 -2.48 -3.87 -16.62
CA PRO A 122 -3.75 -3.14 -16.79
C PRO A 122 -3.56 -1.62 -16.96
N SER A 123 -2.42 -1.07 -16.55
CA SER A 123 -2.00 0.29 -16.91
C SER A 123 -0.46 0.39 -16.88
N PRO A 124 0.16 1.46 -17.41
CA PRO A 124 1.61 1.64 -17.32
C PRO A 124 2.20 1.57 -15.90
N LYS A 125 1.38 1.93 -14.89
CA LYS A 125 1.77 2.00 -13.47
C LYS A 125 1.46 0.72 -12.69
N ILE A 126 0.59 -0.15 -13.20
CA ILE A 126 0.14 -1.38 -12.54
C ILE A 126 0.54 -2.55 -13.43
N LEU A 127 1.45 -3.39 -12.94
CA LEU A 127 2.04 -4.49 -13.70
C LEU A 127 1.16 -5.74 -13.71
N ALA A 128 0.34 -5.92 -12.69
CA ALA A 128 -0.58 -7.03 -12.59
C ALA A 128 -1.79 -6.66 -11.74
N ARG A 129 -2.96 -7.16 -12.12
CA ARG A 129 -4.16 -7.18 -11.30
C ARG A 129 -4.63 -8.61 -11.13
N VAL A 130 -5.03 -8.99 -9.92
CA VAL A 130 -5.72 -10.25 -9.66
C VAL A 130 -7.04 -9.99 -8.95
N VAL A 131 -8.06 -10.75 -9.32
CA VAL A 131 -9.37 -10.77 -8.66
C VAL A 131 -9.57 -12.16 -8.09
N TYR A 132 -9.79 -12.24 -6.79
CA TYR A 132 -10.20 -13.46 -6.11
C TYR A 132 -11.63 -13.31 -5.59
N LYS A 133 -12.37 -14.42 -5.61
CA LYS A 133 -13.66 -14.54 -4.92
C LYS A 133 -13.53 -15.52 -3.76
N HIS A 134 -14.09 -15.17 -2.62
CA HIS A 134 -14.14 -16.07 -1.47
C HIS A 134 -15.08 -17.24 -1.80
N LYS A 135 -14.71 -18.48 -1.43
CA LYS A 135 -15.44 -19.68 -1.84
C LYS A 135 -16.80 -19.85 -1.17
N THR A 136 -16.94 -19.34 0.05
CA THR A 136 -18.15 -19.52 0.89
C THR A 136 -18.80 -18.22 1.37
N LEU A 137 -18.15 -17.08 1.14
CA LEU A 137 -18.64 -15.76 1.56
C LEU A 137 -18.84 -14.93 0.30
N ASP A 138 -19.84 -14.07 0.29
CA ASP A 138 -20.04 -13.14 -0.83
C ASP A 138 -19.06 -11.97 -0.69
N ALA A 139 -17.82 -12.24 -1.07
CA ALA A 139 -16.72 -11.29 -0.98
C ALA A 139 -15.72 -11.41 -2.13
N TYR A 140 -15.21 -10.27 -2.56
CA TYR A 140 -14.10 -10.14 -3.50
C TYR A 140 -12.86 -9.56 -2.83
N LEU A 141 -11.71 -10.01 -3.32
CA LEU A 141 -10.40 -9.40 -3.09
C LEU A 141 -9.83 -9.03 -4.46
N VAL A 142 -9.59 -7.74 -4.68
CA VAL A 142 -8.90 -7.26 -5.88
C VAL A 142 -7.57 -6.68 -5.46
N ALA A 143 -6.48 -7.13 -6.06
CA ALA A 143 -5.15 -6.65 -5.74
C ALA A 143 -4.44 -6.14 -6.99
N ASP A 144 -3.77 -5.00 -6.86
CA ASP A 144 -2.97 -4.36 -7.89
C ASP A 144 -1.51 -4.27 -7.49
N ALA A 145 -0.64 -4.79 -8.35
CA ALA A 145 0.81 -4.69 -8.25
C ALA A 145 1.29 -3.40 -8.90
N TYR A 146 1.43 -2.33 -8.12
CA TYR A 146 2.00 -1.07 -8.61
C TYR A 146 3.49 -1.22 -8.84
N ARG A 147 3.95 -0.80 -10.03
CA ARG A 147 5.38 -0.74 -10.39
C ARG A 147 6.16 -0.05 -9.27
N GLY A 148 7.33 -0.59 -8.92
CA GLY A 148 8.09 -0.13 -7.75
C GLY A 148 8.45 1.37 -7.76
N ALA A 149 8.81 1.90 -8.94
CA ALA A 149 9.05 3.32 -9.16
C ALA A 149 7.80 4.22 -8.95
N GLU A 150 6.59 3.63 -8.98
CA GLU A 150 5.31 4.32 -8.87
C GLU A 150 4.73 4.30 -7.44
N ILE A 151 5.55 4.04 -6.42
CA ILE A 151 5.13 4.01 -5.01
C ILE A 151 4.41 5.30 -4.56
N LYS A 152 4.80 6.46 -5.11
CA LYS A 152 4.11 7.73 -4.85
C LYS A 152 2.69 7.72 -5.38
N GLN A 153 2.47 7.18 -6.58
CA GLN A 153 1.13 7.01 -7.12
C GLN A 153 0.34 5.97 -6.32
N ALA A 154 0.94 4.83 -5.98
CA ALA A 154 0.29 3.80 -5.17
C ALA A 154 -0.24 4.37 -3.84
N THR A 155 0.58 5.20 -3.17
CA THR A 155 0.23 5.87 -1.91
C THR A 155 -0.88 6.91 -2.11
N ALA A 156 -0.82 7.70 -3.18
CA ALA A 156 -1.88 8.66 -3.52
C ALA A 156 -3.21 7.96 -3.86
N ASP A 157 -3.16 6.87 -4.63
CA ASP A 157 -4.34 6.09 -5.00
C ASP A 157 -4.96 5.41 -3.78
N PHE A 158 -4.15 4.94 -2.83
CA PHE A 158 -4.64 4.41 -1.56
C PHE A 158 -5.52 5.42 -0.84
N PHE A 159 -5.03 6.65 -0.64
CA PHE A 159 -5.85 7.68 0.01
C PHE A 159 -7.07 8.06 -0.84
N ASN A 160 -6.94 8.15 -2.16
CA ASN A 160 -8.07 8.51 -3.02
C ASN A 160 -9.16 7.43 -3.04
N VAL A 161 -8.81 6.14 -2.99
CA VAL A 161 -9.81 5.07 -2.87
C VAL A 161 -10.40 5.06 -1.46
N ALA A 162 -9.57 5.19 -0.42
CA ALA A 162 -10.02 5.27 0.96
C ALA A 162 -10.93 6.48 1.24
N SER A 163 -10.81 7.57 0.46
CA SER A 163 -11.68 8.73 0.58
C SER A 163 -12.91 8.67 -0.32
N GLY A 164 -13.00 7.66 -1.19
CA GLY A 164 -14.02 7.55 -2.23
C GLY A 164 -13.80 8.49 -3.42
N ASN A 165 -12.68 9.21 -3.55
CA ASN A 165 -12.41 10.06 -4.71
C ASN A 165 -12.05 9.26 -5.96
N LEU A 166 -11.31 8.16 -5.81
CA LEU A 166 -11.02 7.21 -6.88
C LEU A 166 -11.89 5.96 -6.72
N ASN A 167 -12.40 5.43 -7.83
CA ASN A 167 -13.18 4.20 -7.85
C ASN A 167 -12.73 3.33 -9.03
N PRO A 168 -11.55 2.68 -8.91
CA PRO A 168 -11.15 1.70 -9.90
C PRO A 168 -12.22 0.61 -9.96
N THR A 169 -12.36 -0.03 -11.11
CA THR A 169 -13.40 -1.05 -11.31
C THR A 169 -12.79 -2.40 -11.59
N PHE A 170 -13.56 -3.46 -11.36
CA PHE A 170 -13.28 -4.79 -11.88
C PHE A 170 -14.56 -5.38 -12.46
N GLU A 171 -14.41 -6.35 -13.36
CA GLU A 171 -15.53 -7.02 -13.99
C GLU A 171 -15.61 -8.48 -13.53
N ASP A 172 -16.84 -8.94 -13.28
CA ASP A 172 -17.14 -10.36 -13.09
C ASP A 172 -18.58 -10.64 -13.55
N ASN A 173 -18.76 -11.72 -14.32
CA ASN A 173 -20.05 -12.14 -14.90
C ASN A 173 -20.80 -11.01 -15.65
N GLY A 174 -20.08 -10.22 -16.46
CA GLY A 174 -20.66 -9.15 -17.27
C GLY A 174 -21.15 -7.93 -16.49
N LYS A 175 -20.79 -7.83 -15.21
CA LYS A 175 -21.07 -6.67 -14.33
C LYS A 175 -19.77 -5.97 -13.98
N THR A 176 -19.84 -4.66 -13.78
CA THR A 176 -18.69 -3.80 -13.45
C THR A 176 -18.86 -3.27 -12.03
N TYR A 177 -18.01 -3.71 -11.10
CA TYR A 177 -18.08 -3.30 -9.70
C TYR A 177 -16.99 -2.28 -9.39
N GLY A 178 -17.31 -1.31 -8.53
CA GLY A 178 -16.35 -0.34 -8.01
C GLY A 178 -15.57 -0.87 -6.81
N LEU A 179 -14.31 -0.43 -6.68
CA LEU A 179 -13.38 -0.77 -5.61
C LEU A 179 -13.27 0.31 -4.53
N GLY A 180 -13.77 1.52 -4.80
CA GLY A 180 -13.88 2.61 -3.84
C GLY A 180 -15.32 3.00 -3.52
N ARG A 181 -16.29 2.58 -4.34
CA ARG A 181 -17.73 2.90 -4.25
C ARG A 181 -18.54 1.73 -4.82
N GLY A 182 -19.81 1.61 -4.43
CA GLY A 182 -20.77 0.66 -5.03
C GLY A 182 -20.98 -0.65 -4.26
N ALA A 183 -20.04 -1.06 -3.41
CA ALA A 183 -20.26 -2.14 -2.44
C ALA A 183 -20.82 -1.67 -1.08
N ALA A 184 -21.57 -2.53 -0.39
CA ALA A 184 -22.13 -2.24 0.94
C ALA A 184 -21.05 -2.03 2.02
N ALA A 185 -19.91 -2.73 1.90
CA ALA A 185 -18.76 -2.54 2.76
C ALA A 185 -17.46 -2.69 1.96
N HIS A 186 -16.54 -1.74 2.16
CA HIS A 186 -15.22 -1.77 1.53
C HIS A 186 -14.11 -1.83 2.57
N LEU A 187 -13.08 -2.61 2.25
CA LEU A 187 -11.78 -2.54 2.89
C LEU A 187 -10.75 -2.10 1.85
N VAL A 188 -9.95 -1.11 2.18
CA VAL A 188 -8.83 -0.68 1.34
C VAL A 188 -7.54 -1.02 2.07
N ALA A 189 -6.65 -1.76 1.39
CA ALA A 189 -5.38 -2.17 1.96
C ALA A 189 -4.21 -1.59 1.19
N TYR A 190 -3.16 -1.23 1.92
CA TYR A 190 -1.84 -0.91 1.39
C TYR A 190 -0.84 -1.95 1.88
N VAL A 191 -0.02 -2.49 0.98
CA VAL A 191 1.04 -3.45 1.30
C VAL A 191 2.33 -3.05 0.60
N GLY A 192 3.41 -2.88 1.35
CA GLY A 192 4.74 -2.62 0.78
C GLY A 192 5.58 -1.70 1.67
N HIS A 193 6.57 -1.05 1.06
CA HIS A 193 7.36 -0.01 1.73
C HIS A 193 6.49 1.17 2.16
N ASP A 194 6.83 1.83 3.27
CA ASP A 194 6.16 3.07 3.66
C ASP A 194 6.71 4.23 2.80
N GLY A 195 6.05 4.50 1.68
CA GLY A 195 6.47 5.59 0.80
C GLY A 195 6.47 6.97 1.46
N LEU A 196 5.67 7.19 2.51
CA LEU A 196 5.64 8.46 3.23
C LEU A 196 6.87 8.67 4.14
N MET A 197 7.71 7.64 4.30
CA MET A 197 9.06 7.80 4.85
C MET A 197 10.03 8.43 3.84
N ASP A 198 9.77 8.28 2.54
CA ASP A 198 10.67 8.74 1.46
C ASP A 198 10.23 10.09 0.88
N PHE A 199 8.92 10.35 0.86
CA PHE A 199 8.36 11.53 0.20
C PHE A 199 7.14 12.08 0.94
N ARG A 200 6.75 13.29 0.54
CA ARG A 200 5.45 13.88 0.89
C ARG A 200 4.55 13.87 -0.33
N LEU A 201 3.26 13.65 -0.11
CA LEU A 201 2.25 13.89 -1.14
C LEU A 201 1.98 15.40 -1.26
N PRO A 202 1.73 15.91 -2.47
CA PRO A 202 1.45 17.34 -2.68
C PRO A 202 0.10 17.77 -2.07
N SER A 203 -0.83 16.82 -1.93
CA SER A 203 -2.13 17.02 -1.30
C SER A 203 -2.66 15.70 -0.75
N LEU A 204 -3.52 15.79 0.26
CA LEU A 204 -4.25 14.65 0.83
C LEU A 204 -5.73 14.76 0.46
N PRO A 205 -6.34 13.71 -0.13
CA PRO A 205 -7.72 13.76 -0.56
C PRO A 205 -8.66 13.78 0.65
N LYS A 206 -9.65 14.67 0.59
CA LYS A 206 -10.71 14.77 1.60
C LYS A 206 -11.81 13.74 1.33
N ARG A 207 -12.48 13.27 2.38
CA ARG A 207 -13.65 12.39 2.31
C ARG A 207 -14.68 12.90 1.30
N ARG A 208 -15.04 12.06 0.32
CA ARG A 208 -16.04 12.38 -0.72
C ARG A 208 -17.47 12.11 -0.26
N ASP A 209 -17.66 11.04 0.52
CA ASP A 209 -18.99 10.51 0.85
C ASP A 209 -19.03 9.86 2.24
N GLU A 210 -20.25 9.48 2.65
CA GLU A 210 -20.49 8.87 3.97
C GLU A 210 -20.26 7.35 4.01
N ALA A 211 -19.83 6.71 2.91
CA ALA A 211 -19.69 5.27 2.86
C ALA A 211 -18.60 4.78 3.84
N ARG A 212 -18.90 3.69 4.54
CA ARG A 212 -17.97 3.08 5.51
C ARG A 212 -16.85 2.35 4.75
N ARG A 213 -15.61 2.79 4.99
CA ARG A 213 -14.38 2.17 4.49
C ARG A 213 -13.45 1.85 5.65
N ASP A 214 -13.08 0.59 5.77
CA ASP A 214 -12.04 0.14 6.71
C ASP A 214 -10.68 0.15 5.99
N ALA A 215 -9.60 0.41 6.72
CA ALA A 215 -8.26 0.52 6.16
C ALA A 215 -7.27 -0.44 6.84
N VAL A 216 -6.49 -1.16 6.03
CA VAL A 216 -5.37 -1.98 6.47
C VAL A 216 -4.08 -1.44 5.85
N ILE A 217 -3.10 -1.06 6.66
CA ILE A 217 -1.84 -0.46 6.15
C ILE A 217 -0.65 -1.26 6.67
N LEU A 218 -0.18 -2.19 5.85
CA LEU A 218 0.99 -3.02 6.11
C LEU A 218 2.21 -2.38 5.45
N ALA A 219 2.88 -1.53 6.21
CA ALA A 219 4.14 -0.87 5.86
C ALA A 219 4.90 -0.56 7.16
N CYS A 220 6.14 -0.11 7.10
CA CYS A 220 6.93 0.21 8.29
C CYS A 220 6.39 1.45 9.03
N ALA A 221 6.08 1.35 10.33
CA ALA A 221 5.61 2.46 11.17
C ALA A 221 4.41 3.24 10.59
N SER A 222 3.52 2.54 9.89
CA SER A 222 2.48 3.16 9.06
C SER A 222 1.49 4.01 9.86
N LYS A 223 1.22 3.69 11.14
CA LYS A 223 0.41 4.54 12.03
C LYS A 223 0.97 5.96 12.11
N ARG A 224 2.29 6.12 12.17
CA ARG A 224 2.93 7.44 12.29
C ARG A 224 2.76 8.26 11.02
N PHE A 225 2.99 7.65 9.85
CA PHE A 225 3.09 8.38 8.60
C PHE A 225 1.75 8.51 7.86
N PHE A 226 0.90 7.49 7.92
CA PHE A 226 -0.39 7.50 7.21
C PHE A 226 -1.53 8.14 8.00
N ALA A 227 -1.40 8.35 9.32
CA ALA A 227 -2.52 8.80 10.16
C ALA A 227 -3.14 10.13 9.70
N GLU A 228 -2.33 11.12 9.32
CA GLU A 228 -2.85 12.40 8.82
C GLU A 228 -3.68 12.18 7.56
N GLY A 229 -3.10 11.53 6.54
CA GLY A 229 -3.78 11.22 5.29
C GLY A 229 -5.05 10.41 5.50
N LEU A 230 -5.02 9.40 6.38
CA LEU A 230 -6.18 8.54 6.63
C LEU A 230 -7.31 9.28 7.37
N LYS A 231 -7.00 10.24 8.24
CA LYS A 231 -8.04 11.08 8.88
C LYS A 231 -8.80 11.87 7.83
N GLU A 232 -8.09 12.40 6.85
CA GLU A 232 -8.68 13.21 5.78
C GLU A 232 -9.62 12.41 4.89
N THR A 233 -9.34 11.11 4.70
CA THR A 233 -10.22 10.25 3.90
C THR A 233 -11.52 9.86 4.61
N GLY A 234 -11.55 9.94 5.96
CA GLY A 234 -12.64 9.43 6.78
C GLY A 234 -12.69 7.91 6.91
N ALA A 235 -11.72 7.19 6.35
CA ALA A 235 -11.62 5.74 6.52
C ALA A 235 -11.20 5.37 7.95
N ARG A 236 -11.64 4.20 8.41
CA ARG A 236 -11.38 3.71 9.76
C ARG A 236 -10.14 2.83 9.78
N PRO A 237 -9.11 3.12 10.59
CA PRO A 237 -7.93 2.26 10.70
C PRO A 237 -8.30 0.94 11.39
N LEU A 238 -8.39 -0.12 10.60
CA LEU A 238 -8.64 -1.47 11.11
C LEU A 238 -7.34 -2.10 11.60
N VAL A 239 -6.28 -2.02 10.79
CA VAL A 239 -4.93 -2.47 11.14
C VAL A 239 -3.90 -1.54 10.52
N TRP A 240 -2.91 -1.15 11.31
CA TRP A 240 -1.67 -0.54 10.85
C TRP A 240 -0.53 -0.90 11.79
N THR A 241 0.69 -0.48 11.47
CA THR A 241 1.89 -0.87 12.21
C THR A 241 2.47 0.30 13.00
N THR A 242 3.16 -0.01 14.08
CA THR A 242 3.79 0.99 14.97
C THR A 242 5.31 1.06 14.80
N ASN A 243 5.92 0.02 14.23
CA ASN A 243 7.37 -0.15 14.09
C ASN A 243 7.74 -0.73 12.72
N LEU A 244 9.04 -0.91 12.48
CA LEU A 244 9.56 -1.58 11.28
C LEU A 244 9.12 -3.05 11.25
N MET A 245 8.68 -3.53 10.11
CA MET A 245 8.21 -4.90 9.94
C MET A 245 8.22 -5.37 8.49
N ALA A 246 8.09 -6.68 8.28
CA ALA A 246 7.96 -7.27 6.96
C ALA A 246 6.46 -7.28 6.52
N PRO A 247 6.05 -6.47 5.52
CA PRO A 247 4.65 -6.34 5.12
C PRO A 247 4.23 -7.51 4.21
N GLU A 248 3.99 -8.65 4.83
CA GLU A 248 3.75 -9.92 4.15
C GLU A 248 2.26 -10.33 4.14
N ALA A 249 1.86 -11.09 3.12
CA ALA A 249 0.46 -11.34 2.81
C ALA A 249 -0.29 -12.22 3.83
N TYR A 250 0.39 -12.99 4.66
CA TYR A 250 -0.29 -13.76 5.72
C TYR A 250 -0.88 -12.84 6.80
N VAL A 251 -0.30 -11.65 7.02
CA VAL A 251 -0.88 -10.64 7.91
C VAL A 251 -2.14 -10.06 7.27
N LEU A 252 -2.07 -9.74 5.96
CA LEU A 252 -3.22 -9.27 5.20
C LEU A 252 -4.35 -10.28 5.22
N LYS A 253 -4.07 -11.57 4.99
CA LYS A 253 -5.07 -12.64 5.08
C LYS A 253 -5.70 -12.69 6.46
N ALA A 254 -4.92 -12.64 7.54
CA ALA A 254 -5.44 -12.66 8.90
C ALA A 254 -6.35 -11.45 9.19
N ALA A 255 -6.00 -10.27 8.69
CA ALA A 255 -6.84 -9.07 8.80
C ALA A 255 -8.16 -9.22 8.02
N LEU A 256 -8.09 -9.74 6.79
CA LEU A 256 -9.27 -10.00 5.95
C LEU A 256 -10.19 -11.05 6.56
N ASP A 257 -9.64 -12.13 7.12
CA ASP A 257 -10.44 -13.19 7.75
C ASP A 257 -11.28 -12.60 8.91
N GLY A 258 -10.67 -11.77 9.76
CA GLY A 258 -11.40 -11.10 10.87
C GLY A 258 -12.42 -10.08 10.37
N TRP A 259 -12.04 -9.24 9.39
CA TRP A 259 -12.95 -8.29 8.77
C TRP A 259 -14.18 -8.96 8.11
N LEU A 260 -13.96 -10.08 7.41
CA LEU A 260 -15.02 -10.87 6.81
C LEU A 260 -15.93 -11.49 7.86
N ALA A 261 -15.37 -11.96 8.98
CA ALA A 261 -16.11 -12.48 10.13
C ALA A 261 -16.88 -11.40 10.92
N GLY A 262 -16.68 -10.11 10.64
CA GLY A 262 -17.37 -9.01 11.34
C GLY A 262 -16.80 -8.74 12.72
N GLU A 263 -15.54 -9.10 12.94
CA GLU A 263 -14.83 -8.85 14.19
C GLU A 263 -14.52 -7.36 14.39
N ASP A 264 -14.37 -6.98 15.66
CA ASP A 264 -13.93 -5.63 16.02
C ASP A 264 -12.43 -5.42 15.77
N GLY A 265 -11.97 -4.17 15.89
CA GLY A 265 -10.59 -3.80 15.61
C GLY A 265 -9.56 -4.54 16.48
N GLU A 266 -9.85 -4.81 17.75
CA GLU A 266 -8.91 -5.49 18.65
C GLU A 266 -8.82 -6.98 18.31
N GLN A 267 -9.95 -7.60 18.01
CA GLN A 267 -9.99 -8.99 17.53
C GLN A 267 -9.18 -9.15 16.24
N VAL A 268 -9.34 -8.23 15.28
CA VAL A 268 -8.56 -8.23 14.03
C VAL A 268 -7.07 -7.98 14.31
N ARG A 269 -6.72 -7.03 15.20
CA ARG A 269 -5.34 -6.77 15.64
C ARG A 269 -4.68 -8.00 16.27
N GLN A 270 -5.43 -8.76 17.07
CA GLN A 270 -4.96 -9.99 17.69
C GLN A 270 -4.72 -11.10 16.66
N ARG A 271 -5.58 -11.21 15.63
CA ARG A 271 -5.35 -12.14 14.52
C ARG A 271 -4.07 -11.82 13.76
N THR A 272 -3.84 -10.55 13.44
CA THR A 272 -2.63 -10.13 12.71
C THR A 272 -1.37 -10.35 13.53
N ALA A 273 -1.38 -10.05 14.83
CA ALA A 273 -0.27 -10.32 15.74
C ALA A 273 0.06 -11.83 15.79
N LYS A 274 -0.94 -12.69 15.98
CA LYS A 274 -0.74 -14.16 16.01
C LYS A 274 -0.22 -14.69 14.68
N ALA A 275 -0.73 -14.17 13.56
CA ALA A 275 -0.24 -14.54 12.24
C ALA A 275 1.21 -14.10 12.05
N TYR A 276 1.58 -12.91 12.50
CA TYR A 276 2.95 -12.43 12.40
C TYR A 276 3.93 -13.23 13.25
N ASP A 277 3.59 -13.50 14.51
CA ASP A 277 4.41 -14.33 15.39
C ASP A 277 4.63 -15.74 14.80
N LYS A 278 3.59 -16.36 14.25
CA LYS A 278 3.70 -17.68 13.62
C LYS A 278 4.74 -17.75 12.50
N TYR A 279 4.92 -16.67 11.74
CA TYR A 279 5.84 -16.64 10.59
C TYR A 279 7.20 -16.06 10.92
N GLN A 280 7.26 -15.03 11.77
CA GLN A 280 8.51 -14.35 12.16
C GLN A 280 9.17 -14.94 13.40
N ASN A 281 8.44 -15.71 14.21
CA ASN A 281 8.89 -16.29 15.48
C ASN A 281 9.47 -15.23 16.43
N CYS A 282 8.82 -14.06 16.50
CA CYS A 282 9.28 -12.92 17.31
C CYS A 282 8.70 -12.90 18.74
N GLY A 283 7.76 -13.80 19.05
CA GLY A 283 7.00 -13.84 20.29
C GLY A 283 5.74 -12.97 20.19
N LEU A 284 4.60 -13.53 20.64
CA LEU A 284 3.29 -12.87 20.55
C LEU A 284 3.29 -11.45 21.13
N ARG A 285 3.91 -11.22 22.29
CA ARG A 285 3.97 -9.88 22.90
C ARG A 285 4.66 -8.84 22.00
N ALA A 286 5.72 -9.24 21.31
CA ALA A 286 6.40 -8.35 20.37
C ALA A 286 5.54 -8.11 19.12
N ALA A 287 4.87 -9.15 18.62
CA ALA A 287 3.93 -9.02 17.50
C ALA A 287 2.72 -8.14 17.86
N GLU A 288 2.16 -8.26 19.06
CA GLU A 288 1.10 -7.38 19.55
C GLU A 288 1.57 -5.93 19.64
N GLY A 289 2.82 -5.69 20.07
CA GLY A 289 3.41 -4.35 20.09
C GLY A 289 3.60 -3.72 18.71
N LEU A 290 3.55 -4.53 17.63
CA LEU A 290 3.75 -4.09 16.26
C LEU A 290 2.46 -3.63 15.56
N PHE A 291 1.30 -4.16 15.94
CA PHE A 291 0.03 -3.84 15.28
C PHE A 291 -0.87 -3.00 16.19
N ALA A 292 -1.52 -2.01 15.58
CA ALA A 292 -2.52 -1.17 16.23
C ALA A 292 -3.81 -1.13 15.40
N THR A 293 -4.90 -0.77 16.07
CA THR A 293 -6.22 -0.51 15.50
C THR A 293 -6.76 0.78 16.10
N GLY A 294 -7.68 1.47 15.42
CA GLY A 294 -8.15 2.77 15.89
C GLY A 294 -7.05 3.84 15.89
N TRP A 295 -7.41 5.06 16.29
CA TRP A 295 -6.55 6.26 16.21
C TRP A 295 -5.42 6.29 17.23
#